data_AF-A0A6J8A3K7-F1
#
_entry.id   AF-A0A6J8A3K7-F1
#
_cell.length_a   1.000
_cell.length_b   1.000
_cell.length_c   1.000
_cell.angle_alpha   90.00
_cell.angle_beta   90.00
_cell.angle_gamma   90.00
#
_symmetry.space_group_name_H-M   'P 1'
#
loop_
_entity.id
_entity.type
_entity.pdbx_description
1 polymer ?
#
loop_
_entity_poly.entity_id
_entity_poly.type
_entity_poly.pdbx_seq_one_letter_code
_entity_poly.pdbx_strand_id
1 'polypeptide(L)'
;MPGGNSISHRPSGQTKPVRSVQTLLAATKDANKESKVSREPSAKRTHSEVSNEPNSSFDINGFINFQKDLDEIKFSLRDVTTKDDLNEVTKDLVKTSELEDIVSGIVKKLFIKFESSLEKKMNDKISKIQNDMEEKVESLSIENENLKKKLEIISKQFSAMKTDLVETVKVAKQSNISSNYYEQYSRKNNIKVFNFSRREKQNLRQDFINMVKTEMKVTLEERDVVAIHRLPAAHEPSPILL
;
A
#
# COMPACT_ATOMS: atom_id res chain seq x y z
N MET A 1 -39.71 26.11 29.40
CA MET A 1 -39.34 27.16 28.41
C MET A 1 -38.44 28.16 29.11
N PRO A 2 -37.31 28.64 28.54
CA PRO A 2 -36.72 28.43 27.21
C PRO A 2 -35.51 27.47 27.27
N GLY A 3 -35.17 26.68 26.23
CA GLY A 3 -34.52 27.09 24.97
C GLY A 3 -33.00 26.80 25.13
N GLY A 4 -32.40 25.77 24.55
CA GLY A 4 -32.34 25.41 23.13
C GLY A 4 -30.94 25.77 22.62
N ASN A 5 -30.05 24.78 22.45
CA ASN A 5 -29.12 24.71 21.30
C ASN A 5 -28.29 23.42 21.31
N SER A 6 -28.74 22.52 20.45
CA SER A 6 -27.98 21.43 19.84
C SER A 6 -26.93 21.98 18.88
N ILE A 7 -25.65 21.61 19.04
CA ILE A 7 -24.66 21.68 17.96
C ILE A 7 -24.05 20.29 17.76
N SER A 8 -24.50 19.71 16.65
CA SER A 8 -23.99 18.53 15.97
C SER A 8 -22.74 18.94 15.17
N HIS A 9 -21.63 18.24 15.37
CA HIS A 9 -20.53 18.21 14.42
C HIS A 9 -20.13 16.76 14.10
N ARG A 10 -20.25 16.46 12.80
CA ARG A 10 -19.99 15.20 12.11
C ARG A 10 -18.50 14.83 12.12
N PRO A 11 -18.15 13.54 12.07
CA PRO A 11 -16.87 13.09 11.56
C PRO A 11 -16.89 13.13 10.01
N SER A 12 -16.10 14.03 9.42
CA SER A 12 -15.83 14.04 7.98
C SER A 12 -14.47 13.39 7.72
N GLY A 13 -14.50 12.15 7.24
CA GLY A 13 -13.31 11.39 6.83
C GLY A 13 -13.70 10.25 5.91
N GLN A 14 -14.38 10.57 4.81
CA GLN A 14 -14.62 9.64 3.71
C GLN A 14 -13.31 9.38 2.97
N THR A 15 -12.74 8.19 3.10
CA THR A 15 -11.74 7.68 2.16
C THR A 15 -12.38 6.60 1.29
N LYS A 16 -12.19 6.81 -0.02
CA LYS A 16 -12.88 6.26 -1.19
C LYS A 16 -12.84 4.71 -1.28
N PRO A 17 -13.85 4.07 -1.90
CA PRO A 17 -13.79 2.66 -2.25
C PRO A 17 -12.77 2.44 -3.39
N VAL A 18 -11.84 1.51 -3.19
CA VAL A 18 -10.93 1.07 -4.24
C VAL A 18 -11.73 0.24 -5.25
N ARG A 19 -11.77 0.76 -6.48
CA ARG A 19 -12.38 0.13 -7.66
C ARG A 19 -11.69 -1.19 -7.97
N SER A 20 -12.51 -2.18 -8.29
CA SER A 20 -12.17 -3.42 -8.96
C SER A 20 -11.41 -3.17 -10.27
N VAL A 21 -10.36 -3.95 -10.50
CA VAL A 21 -9.73 -4.09 -11.81
C VAL A 21 -10.18 -5.43 -12.41
N GLN A 22 -11.34 -5.42 -13.07
CA GLN A 22 -11.52 -6.13 -14.34
C GLN A 22 -10.67 -5.35 -15.36
N THR A 23 -9.94 -5.90 -16.32
CA THR A 23 -10.09 -7.09 -17.16
C THR A 23 -8.78 -7.17 -17.96
N LEU A 24 -8.34 -8.35 -18.39
CA LEU A 24 -7.85 -8.55 -19.78
C LEU A 24 -7.65 -10.05 -20.06
N LEU A 25 -8.36 -10.49 -21.10
CA LEU A 25 -8.11 -11.63 -22.01
C LEU A 25 -8.57 -13.03 -21.59
N ALA A 26 -9.84 -13.25 -21.94
CA ALA A 26 -10.46 -14.53 -22.19
C ALA A 26 -10.03 -15.14 -23.55
N ALA A 27 -10.05 -16.48 -23.56
CA ALA A 27 -10.53 -17.37 -24.63
C ALA A 27 -10.09 -17.16 -26.09
N THR A 28 -9.43 -18.18 -26.62
CA THR A 28 -9.65 -18.63 -28.01
C THR A 28 -10.03 -20.10 -27.98
N LYS A 29 -11.31 -20.37 -28.21
CA LYS A 29 -11.87 -21.68 -28.54
C LYS A 29 -12.60 -21.53 -29.88
N ASP A 30 -12.25 -22.42 -30.80
CA ASP A 30 -13.01 -22.94 -31.93
C ASP A 30 -13.61 -22.00 -32.98
N ALA A 31 -13.12 -22.16 -34.21
CA ALA A 31 -13.86 -22.11 -35.49
C ALA A 31 -12.86 -22.33 -36.64
N ASN A 32 -13.13 -22.99 -37.77
CA ASN A 32 -14.14 -23.93 -38.22
C ASN A 32 -13.71 -24.30 -39.68
N LYS A 33 -14.18 -25.45 -40.17
CA LYS A 33 -14.61 -25.72 -41.55
C LYS A 33 -13.63 -25.87 -42.74
N GLU A 34 -13.68 -27.11 -43.26
CA GLU A 34 -14.12 -27.52 -44.62
C GLU A 34 -13.34 -27.08 -45.88
N SER A 35 -12.85 -28.10 -46.62
CA SER A 35 -12.98 -28.32 -48.09
C SER A 35 -12.09 -29.53 -48.44
N LYS A 36 -12.56 -30.74 -48.78
CA LYS A 36 -13.42 -31.26 -49.86
C LYS A 36 -12.88 -30.96 -51.27
N VAL A 37 -12.78 -32.06 -52.07
CA VAL A 37 -12.79 -32.12 -53.56
C VAL A 37 -11.43 -31.77 -54.21
N SER A 38 -10.86 -32.45 -55.21
CA SER A 38 -11.11 -33.69 -55.96
C SER A 38 -10.05 -33.78 -57.08
N ARG A 39 -10.02 -34.92 -57.77
CA ARG A 39 -9.73 -35.06 -59.21
C ARG A 39 -8.25 -35.08 -59.67
N GLU A 40 -7.80 -36.29 -59.99
CA GLU A 40 -7.26 -36.62 -61.33
C GLU A 40 -8.06 -35.88 -62.43
N PRO A 41 -7.44 -35.41 -63.53
CA PRO A 41 -7.29 -36.33 -64.66
C PRO A 41 -6.25 -35.97 -65.74
N SER A 42 -6.09 -36.92 -66.66
CA SER A 42 -5.88 -36.71 -68.12
C SER A 42 -4.47 -36.29 -68.55
N ALA A 43 -3.97 -36.59 -69.75
CA ALA A 43 -4.54 -37.23 -70.92
C ALA A 43 -3.41 -37.63 -71.89
N LYS A 44 -3.67 -38.68 -72.67
CA LYS A 44 -3.49 -38.83 -74.12
C LYS A 44 -2.19 -38.30 -74.77
N ARG A 45 -1.53 -39.20 -75.50
CA ARG A 45 -1.17 -38.95 -76.90
C ARG A 45 -1.21 -40.21 -77.76
N THR A 46 -1.83 -40.02 -78.91
CA THR A 46 -2.14 -40.91 -80.03
C THR A 46 -1.12 -40.74 -81.17
N HIS A 47 -1.29 -41.56 -82.22
CA HIS A 47 -0.69 -41.54 -83.57
C HIS A 47 0.52 -42.47 -83.75
N SER A 48 0.66 -43.27 -84.82
CA SER A 48 -0.09 -43.36 -86.08
C SER A 48 0.29 -44.64 -86.84
N GLU A 49 -0.68 -45.09 -87.64
CA GLU A 49 -0.68 -45.92 -88.86
C GLU A 49 0.66 -46.09 -89.63
N VAL A 50 0.93 -47.31 -90.13
CA VAL A 50 1.34 -47.58 -91.54
C VAL A 50 0.89 -49.00 -91.96
N SER A 51 0.35 -49.09 -93.18
CA SER A 51 -0.30 -50.22 -93.84
C SER A 51 0.62 -51.19 -94.60
N ASN A 52 0.06 -52.37 -94.90
CA ASN A 52 0.17 -53.23 -96.11
C ASN A 52 1.48 -53.99 -96.45
N GLU A 53 1.42 -55.31 -96.16
CA GLU A 53 1.72 -56.54 -96.96
C GLU A 53 2.33 -56.45 -98.40
N PRO A 54 2.88 -57.56 -99.00
CA PRO A 54 3.14 -58.92 -98.48
C PRO A 54 4.51 -59.53 -98.91
N ASN A 55 4.73 -60.80 -98.52
CA ASN A 55 5.64 -61.82 -99.08
C ASN A 55 7.12 -61.84 -98.64
N SER A 56 7.41 -62.66 -97.62
CA SER A 56 8.44 -63.71 -97.72
C SER A 56 8.35 -64.69 -96.56
N SER A 57 8.12 -65.97 -96.90
CA SER A 57 8.42 -67.20 -96.15
C SER A 57 8.40 -67.20 -94.60
N PHE A 58 7.36 -67.84 -94.08
CA PHE A 58 7.32 -68.69 -92.89
C PHE A 58 8.67 -69.02 -92.20
N ASP A 59 8.78 -68.69 -90.91
CA ASP A 59 9.59 -69.46 -89.96
C ASP A 59 8.94 -69.47 -88.55
N ILE A 60 8.22 -70.55 -88.24
CA ILE A 60 7.47 -70.74 -86.97
C ILE A 60 8.42 -70.82 -85.76
N ASN A 61 9.71 -71.10 -85.97
CA ASN A 61 10.67 -71.24 -84.87
C ASN A 61 11.14 -69.90 -84.28
N GLY A 62 11.10 -68.81 -85.06
CA GLY A 62 11.46 -67.46 -84.56
C GLY A 62 10.44 -66.91 -83.57
N PHE A 63 9.15 -67.18 -83.78
CA PHE A 63 8.06 -66.68 -82.92
C PHE A 63 8.03 -67.39 -81.56
N ILE A 64 8.36 -68.68 -81.52
CA ILE A 64 8.47 -69.45 -80.28
C ILE A 64 9.64 -68.96 -79.42
N ASN A 65 10.77 -68.59 -80.05
CA ASN A 65 11.92 -68.05 -79.33
C ASN A 65 11.65 -66.64 -78.79
N PHE A 66 10.98 -65.77 -79.55
CA PHE A 66 10.55 -64.47 -79.03
C PHE A 66 9.55 -64.57 -77.87
N GLN A 67 8.65 -65.55 -77.92
CA GLN A 67 7.71 -65.81 -76.83
C GLN A 67 8.45 -66.30 -75.57
N LYS A 68 9.45 -67.18 -75.75
CA LYS A 68 10.32 -67.65 -74.66
C LYS A 68 11.17 -66.53 -74.07
N ASP A 69 11.79 -65.69 -74.90
CA ASP A 69 12.60 -64.57 -74.43
C ASP A 69 11.75 -63.55 -73.67
N LEU A 70 10.51 -63.30 -74.11
CA LEU A 70 9.57 -62.44 -73.37
C LEU A 70 9.12 -63.07 -72.05
N ASP A 71 8.87 -64.38 -72.03
CA ASP A 71 8.54 -65.09 -70.79
C ASP A 71 9.73 -65.14 -69.82
N GLU A 72 10.95 -65.27 -70.33
CA GLU A 72 12.20 -65.25 -69.56
C GLU A 72 12.51 -63.86 -69.02
N ILE A 73 12.33 -62.79 -69.81
CA ILE A 73 12.42 -61.40 -69.33
C ILE A 73 11.36 -61.14 -68.26
N LYS A 74 10.13 -61.60 -68.46
CA LYS A 74 9.02 -61.45 -67.50
C LYS A 74 9.25 -62.25 -66.22
N PHE A 75 9.92 -63.40 -66.32
CA PHE A 75 10.36 -64.19 -65.17
C PHE A 75 11.51 -63.49 -64.42
N SER A 76 12.49 -62.95 -65.14
CA SER A 76 13.62 -62.20 -64.54
C SER A 76 13.19 -60.91 -63.84
N LEU A 77 12.12 -60.25 -64.33
CA LEU A 77 11.54 -59.06 -63.73
C LEU A 77 10.65 -59.35 -62.52
N ARG A 78 10.20 -60.60 -62.32
CA ARG A 78 9.45 -61.00 -61.11
C ARG A 78 10.33 -61.09 -59.87
N ASP A 79 11.63 -61.32 -60.05
CA ASP A 79 12.62 -61.36 -58.97
C ASP A 79 13.24 -59.98 -58.67
N VAL A 80 12.82 -58.93 -59.38
CA VAL A 80 13.24 -57.55 -59.08
C VAL A 80 12.39 -57.05 -57.93
N THR A 81 13.05 -56.77 -56.80
CA THR A 81 12.48 -56.23 -55.56
C THR A 81 11.30 -55.30 -55.82
N THR A 82 10.11 -55.75 -55.43
CA THR A 82 8.89 -54.98 -55.63
C THR A 82 8.82 -53.84 -54.60
N LYS A 83 8.02 -52.82 -54.90
CA LYS A 83 7.75 -51.71 -53.95
C LYS A 83 7.18 -52.21 -52.62
N ASP A 84 6.54 -53.36 -52.64
CA ASP A 84 5.93 -53.99 -51.46
C ASP A 84 7.00 -54.66 -50.58
N ASP A 85 8.01 -55.31 -51.17
CA ASP A 85 9.16 -55.86 -50.43
C ASP A 85 9.96 -54.75 -49.73
N LEU A 86 10.15 -53.61 -50.40
CA LEU A 86 10.79 -52.41 -49.82
C LEU A 86 9.98 -51.83 -48.66
N ASN A 87 8.66 -51.78 -48.79
CA ASN A 87 7.76 -51.30 -47.72
C ASN A 87 7.77 -52.23 -46.50
N GLU A 88 7.82 -53.55 -46.71
CA GLU A 88 7.90 -54.54 -45.64
C GLU A 88 9.24 -54.46 -44.89
N VAL A 89 10.36 -54.35 -45.62
CA VAL A 89 11.67 -54.12 -45.02
C VAL A 89 11.72 -52.80 -44.25
N THR A 90 11.12 -51.71 -44.75
CA THR A 90 11.05 -50.44 -43.99
C THR A 90 10.14 -50.48 -42.77
N LYS A 91 9.10 -51.33 -42.75
CA LYS A 91 8.26 -51.56 -41.56
C LYS A 91 9.02 -52.33 -40.47
N ASP A 92 9.86 -53.27 -40.86
CA ASP A 92 10.70 -54.04 -39.92
C ASP A 92 11.95 -53.25 -39.46
N LEU A 93 12.48 -52.34 -40.29
CA LEU A 93 13.66 -51.54 -39.95
C LEU A 93 13.38 -50.48 -38.86
N VAL A 94 12.13 -50.02 -38.76
CA VAL A 94 11.68 -49.12 -37.71
C VAL A 94 10.47 -49.76 -37.05
N LYS A 95 10.73 -50.64 -36.08
CA LYS A 95 9.67 -51.12 -35.19
C LYS A 95 9.06 -49.89 -34.51
N THR A 96 7.83 -49.57 -34.90
CA THR A 96 7.10 -48.40 -34.40
C THR A 96 7.03 -48.38 -32.88
N SER A 97 7.03 -49.55 -32.23
CA SER A 97 7.09 -49.71 -30.78
C SER A 97 8.38 -49.18 -30.14
N GLU A 98 9.55 -49.39 -30.76
CA GLU A 98 10.83 -48.90 -30.24
C GLU A 98 10.91 -47.37 -30.36
N LEU A 99 10.39 -46.82 -31.46
CA LEU A 99 10.27 -45.38 -31.64
C LEU A 99 9.31 -44.76 -30.61
N GLU A 100 8.18 -45.43 -30.35
CA GLU A 100 7.18 -44.99 -29.37
C GLU A 100 7.74 -45.01 -27.94
N ASP A 101 8.51 -46.03 -27.57
CA ASP A 101 9.21 -46.11 -26.29
C ASP A 101 10.28 -45.02 -26.12
N ILE A 102 11.07 -44.76 -27.17
CA ILE A 102 12.08 -43.69 -27.17
C ILE A 102 11.41 -42.32 -27.02
N VAL A 103 10.35 -42.06 -27.80
CA VAL A 103 9.60 -40.80 -27.74
C VAL A 103 8.93 -40.64 -26.37
N SER A 104 8.28 -41.69 -25.86
CA SER A 104 7.67 -41.69 -24.53
C SER A 104 8.71 -41.47 -23.42
N GLY A 105 9.90 -42.05 -23.54
CA GLY A 105 11.02 -41.83 -22.63
C GLY A 105 11.56 -40.40 -22.66
N ILE A 106 11.67 -39.79 -23.85
CA ILE A 106 12.07 -38.39 -24.03
C ILE A 106 11.01 -37.45 -23.44
N VAL A 107 9.73 -37.69 -23.73
CA VAL A 107 8.61 -36.88 -23.22
C VAL A 107 8.53 -36.96 -21.71
N LYS A 108 8.63 -38.17 -21.11
CA LYS A 108 8.66 -38.34 -19.65
C LYS A 108 9.85 -37.59 -19.01
N LYS A 109 11.05 -37.69 -19.59
CA LYS A 109 12.23 -36.95 -19.10
C LYS A 109 12.05 -35.44 -19.21
N LEU A 110 11.42 -34.94 -20.26
CA LEU A 110 11.07 -33.53 -20.43
C LEU A 110 10.09 -33.07 -19.36
N PHE A 111 9.02 -33.84 -19.10
CA PHE A 111 8.05 -33.52 -18.05
C PHE A 111 8.70 -33.50 -16.66
N ILE A 112 9.50 -34.50 -16.32
CA ILE A 112 10.21 -34.56 -15.02
C ILE A 112 11.16 -33.35 -14.86
N LYS A 113 11.93 -33.00 -15.90
CA LYS A 113 12.79 -31.81 -15.86
C LYS A 113 11.99 -30.52 -15.73
N PHE A 114 10.85 -30.44 -16.41
CA PHE A 114 9.99 -29.27 -16.35
C PHE A 114 9.35 -29.11 -14.98
N GLU A 115 8.80 -30.19 -14.41
CA GLU A 115 8.26 -30.23 -13.04
C GLU A 115 9.32 -29.83 -12.02
N SER A 116 10.51 -30.45 -12.08
CA SER A 116 11.62 -30.12 -11.17
C SER A 116 12.05 -28.65 -11.30
N SER A 117 12.13 -28.12 -12.54
CA SER A 117 12.45 -26.70 -12.74
C SER A 117 11.36 -25.77 -12.24
N LEU A 118 10.10 -26.15 -12.36
CA LEU A 118 8.96 -25.36 -11.91
C LEU A 118 8.91 -25.34 -10.37
N GLU A 119 9.06 -26.50 -9.75
CA GLU A 119 9.09 -26.68 -8.30
C GLU A 119 10.24 -25.90 -7.68
N LYS A 120 11.43 -25.95 -8.30
CA LYS A 120 12.58 -25.14 -7.86
C LYS A 120 12.29 -23.63 -7.92
N LYS A 121 11.76 -23.13 -9.04
CA LYS A 121 11.39 -21.70 -9.18
C LYS A 121 10.29 -21.29 -8.21
N MET A 122 9.35 -22.18 -7.92
CA MET A 122 8.27 -21.93 -6.99
C MET A 122 8.80 -21.86 -5.56
N ASN A 123 9.65 -22.81 -5.15
CA ASN A 123 10.33 -22.79 -3.87
C ASN A 123 11.21 -21.55 -3.70
N ASP A 124 12.00 -21.17 -4.71
CA ASP A 124 12.81 -19.95 -4.66
C ASP A 124 11.95 -18.68 -4.44
N LYS A 125 10.77 -18.61 -5.06
CA LYS A 125 9.83 -17.49 -4.85
C LYS A 125 9.19 -17.54 -3.48
N ILE A 126 8.79 -18.71 -3.00
CA ILE A 126 8.22 -18.89 -1.66
C ILE A 126 9.24 -18.47 -0.60
N SER A 127 10.49 -18.92 -0.71
CA SER A 127 11.56 -18.52 0.21
C SER A 127 11.83 -17.02 0.19
N LYS A 128 11.82 -16.37 -0.98
CA LYS A 128 11.96 -14.91 -1.06
C LYS A 128 10.81 -14.19 -0.37
N ILE A 129 9.56 -14.58 -0.63
CA ILE A 129 8.39 -13.98 0.01
C ILE A 129 8.43 -14.19 1.52
N GLN A 130 8.86 -15.37 1.97
CA GLN A 130 8.96 -15.70 3.38
C GLN A 130 10.00 -14.81 4.07
N ASN A 131 11.19 -14.66 3.49
CA ASN A 131 12.23 -13.78 4.02
C ASN A 131 11.77 -12.31 4.05
N ASP A 132 11.17 -11.81 2.97
CA ASP A 132 10.64 -10.43 2.90
C ASP A 132 9.55 -10.19 3.95
N MET A 133 8.71 -11.20 4.23
CA MET A 133 7.69 -11.13 5.28
C MET A 133 8.32 -11.15 6.67
N GLU A 134 9.33 -11.98 6.90
CA GLU A 134 10.02 -12.09 8.17
C GLU A 134 10.72 -10.77 8.54
N GLU A 135 11.43 -10.15 7.59
CA GLU A 135 12.05 -8.83 7.78
C GLU A 135 11.00 -7.75 8.12
N LYS A 136 9.84 -7.77 7.44
CA LYS A 136 8.74 -6.84 7.73
C LYS A 136 8.17 -7.06 9.12
N VAL A 137 7.96 -8.31 9.52
CA VAL A 137 7.47 -8.64 10.86
C VAL A 137 8.45 -8.18 11.94
N GLU A 138 9.76 -8.40 11.73
CA GLU A 138 10.79 -7.94 12.65
C GLU A 138 10.83 -6.41 12.75
N SER A 139 10.79 -5.70 11.61
CA SER A 139 10.75 -4.24 11.59
C SER A 139 9.54 -3.66 12.32
N LEU A 140 8.35 -4.25 12.13
CA LEU A 140 7.12 -3.86 12.81
C LEU A 140 7.16 -4.20 14.30
N SER A 141 7.83 -5.29 14.68
CA SER A 141 8.03 -5.66 16.08
C SER A 141 8.88 -4.61 16.80
N ILE A 142 10.01 -4.22 16.20
CA ILE A 142 10.90 -3.18 16.71
C ILE A 142 10.17 -1.83 16.81
N GLU A 143 9.39 -1.46 15.79
CA GLU A 143 8.60 -0.23 15.81
C GLU A 143 7.55 -0.25 16.94
N ASN A 144 6.84 -1.36 17.13
CA ASN A 144 5.90 -1.51 18.23
C ASN A 144 6.55 -1.38 19.60
N GLU A 145 7.74 -1.95 19.80
CA GLU A 145 8.48 -1.78 21.05
C GLU A 145 8.90 -0.32 21.27
N ASN A 146 9.36 0.35 20.22
CA ASN A 146 9.72 1.76 20.29
C ASN A 146 8.51 2.65 20.60
N LEU A 147 7.35 2.37 20.01
CA LEU A 147 6.11 3.08 20.29
C LEU A 147 5.64 2.85 21.73
N LYS A 148 5.74 1.62 22.25
CA LYS A 148 5.44 1.32 23.67
C LYS A 148 6.34 2.12 24.61
N LYS A 149 7.65 2.17 24.34
CA LYS A 149 8.61 2.96 25.13
C LYS A 149 8.27 4.45 25.12
N LYS A 150 7.97 5.01 23.93
CA LYS A 150 7.53 6.42 23.82
C LYS A 150 6.26 6.70 24.61
N LEU A 151 5.28 5.80 24.55
CA LEU A 151 4.03 5.92 25.30
C LEU A 151 4.29 5.92 26.81
N GLU A 152 5.17 5.04 27.30
CA GLU A 152 5.55 5.00 28.71
C GLU A 152 6.23 6.31 29.17
N ILE A 153 7.12 6.87 28.36
CA ILE A 153 7.78 8.16 28.65
C ILE A 153 6.75 9.29 28.73
N ILE A 154 5.85 9.38 27.76
CA ILE A 154 4.79 10.40 27.72
C ILE A 154 3.87 10.25 28.95
N SER A 155 3.51 9.01 29.31
CA SER A 155 2.69 8.73 30.49
C SER A 155 3.35 9.21 31.79
N LYS A 156 4.66 8.98 31.94
CA LYS A 156 5.44 9.47 33.09
C LYS A 156 5.48 11.00 33.14
N GLN A 157 5.75 11.65 32.00
CA GLN A 157 5.75 13.12 31.90
C GLN A 157 4.37 13.70 32.22
N PHE A 158 3.30 13.08 31.74
CA PHE A 158 1.93 13.50 32.02
C PHE A 158 1.60 13.40 33.52
N SER A 159 2.03 12.32 34.18
CA SER A 159 1.84 12.15 35.62
C SER A 159 2.60 13.22 36.44
N ALA A 160 3.84 13.52 36.06
CA ALA A 160 4.64 14.58 36.67
C ALA A 160 3.95 15.95 36.50
N MET A 161 3.59 16.31 35.27
CA MET A 161 2.91 17.58 34.96
C MET A 161 1.58 17.72 35.70
N LYS A 162 0.83 16.62 35.85
CA LYS A 162 -0.41 16.61 36.64
C LYS A 162 -0.15 16.93 38.11
N THR A 163 0.95 16.43 38.66
CA THR A 163 1.34 16.66 40.06
C THR A 163 1.74 18.12 40.26
N ASP A 164 2.58 18.65 39.37
CA ASP A 164 3.01 20.06 39.38
C ASP A 164 1.82 21.02 39.26
N LEU A 165 0.84 20.68 38.43
CA LEU A 165 -0.39 21.48 38.29
C LEU A 165 -1.18 21.54 39.59
N VAL A 166 -1.34 20.39 40.27
CA VAL A 166 -2.04 20.33 41.56
C VAL A 166 -1.32 21.16 42.62
N GLU A 167 0.01 21.09 42.66
CA GLU A 167 0.83 21.89 43.57
C GLU A 167 0.71 23.39 43.27
N THR A 168 0.83 23.78 42.00
CA THR A 168 0.69 25.18 41.57
C THR A 168 -0.67 25.75 41.95
N VAL A 169 -1.75 24.98 41.75
CA VAL A 169 -3.11 25.39 42.17
C VAL A 169 -3.18 25.58 43.68
N LYS A 170 -2.54 24.71 44.47
CA LYS A 170 -2.49 24.84 45.94
C LYS A 170 -1.74 26.11 46.36
N VAL A 171 -0.58 26.36 45.78
CA VAL A 171 0.22 27.57 46.04
C VAL A 171 -0.55 28.82 45.65
N ALA A 172 -1.20 28.83 44.48
CA ALA A 172 -2.02 29.96 44.03
C ALA A 172 -3.19 30.23 44.99
N LYS A 173 -3.87 29.19 45.48
CA LYS A 173 -4.93 29.34 46.50
C LYS A 173 -4.38 29.93 47.81
N GLN A 174 -3.26 29.42 48.30
CA GLN A 174 -2.64 29.94 49.53
C GLN A 174 -2.15 31.38 49.38
N SER A 175 -1.57 31.72 48.23
CA SER A 175 -1.14 33.08 47.90
C SER A 175 -2.33 34.03 47.87
N ASN A 176 -3.45 33.63 47.26
CA ASN A 176 -4.66 34.45 47.23
C ASN A 176 -5.25 34.68 48.64
N ILE A 177 -5.31 33.65 49.47
CA ILE A 177 -5.75 33.77 50.88
C ILE A 177 -4.83 34.73 51.64
N SER A 178 -3.52 34.57 51.51
CA SER A 178 -2.53 35.41 52.20
C SER A 178 -2.60 36.86 51.72
N SER A 179 -2.71 37.08 50.41
CA SER A 179 -2.85 38.41 49.82
C SER A 179 -4.10 39.12 50.34
N ASN A 180 -5.23 38.43 50.40
CA ASN A 180 -6.46 38.98 50.97
C ASN A 180 -6.32 39.30 52.46
N TYR A 181 -5.67 38.41 53.23
CA TYR A 181 -5.38 38.66 54.64
C TYR A 181 -4.54 39.93 54.84
N TYR A 182 -3.44 40.07 54.08
CA TYR A 182 -2.58 41.25 54.17
C TYR A 182 -3.29 42.52 53.71
N GLU A 183 -4.14 42.44 52.68
CA GLU A 183 -4.95 43.57 52.26
C GLU A 183 -5.92 44.02 53.37
N GLN A 184 -6.62 43.07 54.00
CA GLN A 184 -7.54 43.37 55.09
C GLN A 184 -6.80 43.93 56.32
N TYR A 185 -5.64 43.36 56.66
CA TYR A 185 -4.81 43.87 57.75
C TYR A 185 -4.34 45.30 57.48
N SER A 186 -3.87 45.58 56.26
CA SER A 186 -3.50 46.92 55.82
C SER A 186 -4.68 47.88 55.95
N ARG A 187 -5.88 47.50 55.49
CA ARG A 187 -7.09 48.34 55.59
C ARG A 187 -7.54 48.63 57.03
N LYS A 188 -7.21 47.80 58.03
CA LYS A 188 -7.62 48.02 59.43
C LYS A 188 -6.85 49.16 60.09
N ASN A 189 -5.58 49.31 59.77
CA ASN A 189 -4.72 50.34 60.37
C ASN A 189 -4.66 51.60 59.52
N ASN A 190 -5.16 51.55 58.29
CA ASN A 190 -5.13 52.69 57.38
C ASN A 190 -6.45 53.48 57.40
N ILE A 191 -6.34 54.81 57.46
CA ILE A 191 -7.49 55.72 57.40
C ILE A 191 -7.54 56.36 56.02
N LYS A 192 -8.69 56.25 55.34
CA LYS A 192 -8.94 56.92 54.06
C LYS A 192 -9.68 58.22 54.26
N VAL A 193 -9.08 59.32 53.84
CA VAL A 193 -9.68 60.66 53.91
C VAL A 193 -10.04 61.09 52.49
N PHE A 194 -11.33 61.34 52.27
CA PHE A 194 -11.85 61.83 51.00
C PHE A 194 -11.95 63.36 51.00
N ASN A 195 -11.96 63.95 49.81
CA ASN A 195 -12.13 65.40 49.62
C ASN A 195 -11.06 66.28 50.29
N PHE A 196 -9.89 65.74 50.59
CA PHE A 196 -8.80 66.52 51.18
C PHE A 196 -8.17 67.47 50.16
N SER A 197 -8.37 68.78 50.37
CA SER A 197 -7.97 69.83 49.44
C SER A 197 -6.51 69.71 49.01
N ARG A 198 -6.26 69.80 47.70
CA ARG A 198 -4.93 69.74 47.10
C ARG A 198 -4.34 71.14 46.99
N ARG A 199 -3.07 71.29 47.39
CA ARG A 199 -2.28 72.51 47.20
C ARG A 199 -0.92 72.15 46.60
N GLU A 200 -0.30 73.08 45.89
CA GLU A 200 1.08 72.91 45.44
C GLU A 200 2.04 72.87 46.63
N LYS A 201 3.04 71.97 46.59
CA LYS A 201 4.04 71.77 47.66
C LYS A 201 3.43 71.53 49.04
N GLN A 202 2.34 70.76 49.09
CA GLN A 202 1.60 70.47 50.31
C GLN A 202 2.37 69.55 51.27
N ASN A 203 2.46 69.93 52.55
CA ASN A 203 2.85 69.02 53.61
C ASN A 203 1.58 68.31 54.14
N LEU A 204 1.30 67.12 53.60
CA LEU A 204 0.07 66.38 53.91
C LEU A 204 -0.05 66.04 55.40
N ARG A 205 1.07 65.71 56.06
CA ARG A 205 1.07 65.34 57.49
C ARG A 205 0.61 66.51 58.34
N GLN A 206 1.21 67.68 58.14
CA GLN A 206 0.87 68.87 58.93
C GLN A 206 -0.55 69.36 58.66
N ASP A 207 -0.96 69.36 57.39
CA ASP A 207 -2.30 69.76 57.00
C ASP A 207 -3.36 68.83 57.60
N PHE A 208 -3.11 67.52 57.64
CA PHE A 208 -4.01 66.55 58.25
C PHE A 208 -4.11 66.75 59.77
N ILE A 209 -2.99 66.89 60.47
CA ILE A 209 -2.97 67.15 61.92
C ILE A 209 -3.74 68.44 62.26
N ASN A 210 -3.52 69.50 61.47
CA ASN A 210 -4.24 70.75 61.64
C ASN A 210 -5.74 70.56 61.42
N MET A 211 -6.16 69.87 60.36
CA MET A 211 -7.56 69.59 60.06
C MET A 211 -8.25 68.79 61.18
N VAL A 212 -7.62 67.73 61.68
CA VAL A 212 -8.15 66.95 62.81
C VAL A 212 -8.26 67.80 64.08
N LYS A 213 -7.28 68.66 64.35
CA LYS A 213 -7.30 69.55 65.50
C LYS A 213 -8.40 70.61 65.40
N THR A 214 -8.62 71.19 64.22
CA THR A 214 -9.63 72.24 64.03
C THR A 214 -11.03 71.70 63.94
N GLU A 215 -11.25 70.63 63.17
CA GLU A 215 -12.58 70.09 62.87
C GLU A 215 -13.04 69.08 63.93
N MET A 216 -12.16 68.18 64.37
CA MET A 216 -12.49 67.12 65.32
C MET A 216 -12.10 67.44 66.76
N LYS A 217 -11.37 68.55 67.00
CA LYS A 217 -10.87 68.96 68.33
C LYS A 217 -10.01 67.91 69.02
N VAL A 218 -9.36 67.04 68.25
CA VAL A 218 -8.43 66.00 68.73
C VAL A 218 -7.01 66.47 68.49
N THR A 219 -6.14 66.32 69.49
CA THR A 219 -4.72 66.64 69.35
C THR A 219 -3.97 65.38 68.90
N LEU A 220 -3.35 65.45 67.73
CA LEU A 220 -2.46 64.42 67.20
C LEU A 220 -1.02 64.95 67.17
N GLU A 221 -0.06 64.09 67.48
CA GLU A 221 1.35 64.37 67.31
C GLU A 221 1.86 63.85 65.96
N GLU A 222 2.96 64.40 65.45
CA GLU A 222 3.55 63.93 64.18
C GLU A 222 3.94 62.44 64.20
N ARG A 223 4.28 61.91 65.39
CA ARG A 223 4.62 60.49 65.58
C ARG A 223 3.42 59.55 65.43
N ASP A 224 2.20 60.06 65.56
CA ASP A 224 0.98 59.28 65.43
C ASP A 224 0.65 59.01 63.94
N VAL A 225 1.26 59.77 63.03
CA VAL A 225 1.10 59.63 61.57
C VAL A 225 2.35 58.98 60.96
N VAL A 226 2.35 57.64 60.92
CA VAL A 226 3.46 56.83 60.39
C VAL A 226 3.77 57.19 58.94
N ALA A 227 2.76 57.15 58.07
CA ALA A 227 2.87 57.53 56.67
C ALA A 227 1.60 58.25 56.23
N ILE A 228 1.72 59.12 55.23
CA ILE A 228 0.56 59.79 54.62
C ILE A 228 0.88 60.07 53.16
N HIS A 229 0.03 59.60 52.26
CA HIS A 229 0.20 59.82 50.83
C HIS A 229 -1.13 59.89 50.11
N ARG A 230 -1.14 60.63 48.99
CA ARG A 230 -2.29 60.63 48.09
C ARG A 230 -2.31 59.33 47.30
N LEU A 231 -3.47 58.70 47.25
CA LEU A 231 -3.70 57.59 46.35
C LEU A 231 -3.84 58.12 44.92
N PRO A 232 -3.28 57.41 43.92
CA PRO A 232 -3.54 57.73 42.53
C PRO A 232 -5.04 57.52 42.25
N ALA A 233 -5.71 58.57 41.77
CA ALA A 233 -7.13 58.52 41.41
C ALA A 233 -7.36 59.27 40.09
N ALA A 234 -8.34 58.81 39.31
CA ALA A 234 -8.72 59.43 38.04
C ALA A 234 -9.38 60.82 38.23
N HIS A 235 -9.84 61.14 39.44
CA HIS A 235 -10.53 62.38 39.77
C HIS A 235 -9.86 63.10 40.92
N GLU A 236 -9.83 64.43 40.84
CA GLU A 236 -9.37 65.31 41.92
C GLU A 236 -10.55 65.84 42.75
N PRO A 237 -10.37 66.07 44.07
CA PRO A 237 -9.17 65.76 44.86
C PRO A 237 -9.01 64.26 45.13
N SER A 238 -7.80 63.74 44.92
CA SER A 238 -7.54 62.33 45.18
C SER A 238 -7.53 62.02 46.68
N PRO A 239 -8.04 60.84 47.11
CA PRO A 239 -8.10 60.49 48.51
C PRO A 239 -6.70 60.32 49.10
N ILE A 240 -6.59 60.55 50.41
CA ILE A 240 -5.38 60.33 51.17
C ILE A 240 -5.51 59.05 51.98
N LEU A 241 -4.42 58.29 52.04
CA LEU A 241 -4.27 57.14 52.92
C LEU A 241 -3.24 57.50 53.99
N LEU A 242 -3.66 57.38 55.24
CA LEU A 242 -2.80 57.36 56.42
C LEU A 242 -2.56 55.93 56.85
#